data_AF-A0A836BE76-F1
#
_entry.id   AF-A0A836BE76-F1
#
_cell.length_a   1.000
_cell.length_b   1.000
_cell.length_c   1.000
_cell.angle_alpha   90.00
_cell.angle_beta   90.00
_cell.angle_gamma   90.00
#
_symmetry.space_group_name_H-M   'P 1'
#
loop_
_entity.id
_entity.type
_entity.pdbx_description
1 polymer ?
#
loop_
_entity_poly.entity_id
_entity_poly.type
_entity_poly.pdbx_seq_one_letter_code
_entity_poly.pdbx_strand_id
1 'polypeptide(L)'
;MENLCKETKFDAVYTCGPELMMSKAVNLATSKGIFIQASLERMMKCGVGICGSCCVNEDLVCRDGTIFDGLQLQGNNEFGHTHRNKAGILENY
;
A
#
# COMPACT_ATOMS: atom_id res chain seq x y z
N MET A 1 17.15 -3.74 -0.54
CA MET A 1 16.39 -4.56 -1.52
C MET A 1 17.09 -4.61 -2.87
N GLU A 2 17.56 -3.49 -3.43
CA GLU A 2 18.22 -3.45 -4.75
C GLU A 2 19.37 -4.44 -4.93
N ASN A 3 20.30 -4.52 -3.98
CA ASN A 3 21.43 -5.47 -4.05
C ASN A 3 20.94 -6.93 -4.03
N LEU A 4 19.96 -7.23 -3.18
CA LEU A 4 19.38 -8.57 -3.09
C LEU A 4 18.74 -9.01 -4.40
N CYS A 5 18.03 -8.11 -5.09
CA CYS A 5 17.42 -8.37 -6.39
C CYS A 5 18.43 -8.46 -7.55
N LYS A 6 19.70 -8.09 -7.36
CA LYS A 6 20.78 -8.32 -8.35
C LYS A 6 21.39 -9.71 -8.20
N GLU A 7 21.49 -10.18 -6.96
CA GLU A 7 22.16 -11.44 -6.61
C GLU A 7 21.21 -12.63 -6.68
N THR A 8 19.93 -12.42 -6.38
CA THR A 8 18.90 -13.47 -6.31
C THR A 8 17.66 -13.07 -7.10
N LYS A 9 17.09 -14.02 -7.83
CA LYS A 9 15.78 -13.86 -8.47
C LYS A 9 14.69 -14.23 -7.47
N PHE A 10 13.71 -13.36 -7.30
CA PHE A 10 12.52 -13.61 -6.47
C PHE A 10 11.30 -13.74 -7.36
N ASP A 11 10.45 -14.72 -7.09
CA ASP A 11 9.18 -14.87 -7.79
C ASP A 11 8.12 -13.88 -7.26
N ALA A 12 8.19 -13.57 -5.96
CA ALA A 12 7.24 -12.68 -5.28
C ALA A 12 7.90 -11.91 -4.12
N VAL A 13 7.32 -10.76 -3.81
CA VAL A 13 7.62 -9.92 -2.64
C VAL A 13 6.32 -9.67 -1.88
N TYR A 14 6.39 -9.72 -0.55
CA TYR A 14 5.29 -9.36 0.32
C TYR A 14 5.81 -8.36 1.34
N THR A 15 5.09 -7.26 1.54
CA THR A 15 5.53 -6.20 2.45
C THR A 15 4.43 -5.74 3.39
N CYS A 16 4.82 -5.43 4.62
CA CYS A 16 4.01 -4.81 5.66
C CYS A 16 4.92 -3.83 6.41
N GLY A 17 4.38 -2.71 6.87
CA GLY A 17 5.14 -1.70 7.62
C GLY A 17 4.77 -0.27 7.20
N PRO A 18 5.62 0.72 7.54
CA PRO A 18 5.34 2.12 7.21
C PRO A 18 5.04 2.31 5.72
N GLU A 19 3.98 3.04 5.40
CA GLU A 19 3.50 3.11 4.02
C GLU A 19 4.53 3.71 3.06
N LEU A 20 5.31 4.71 3.50
CA LEU A 20 6.43 5.26 2.73
C LEU A 20 7.51 4.21 2.39
N MET A 21 7.75 3.25 3.29
CA MET A 21 8.67 2.15 3.02
C MET A 21 8.07 1.19 2.00
N MET A 22 6.80 0.82 2.18
CA MET A 22 6.10 -0.09 1.26
C MET A 22 6.00 0.50 -0.15
N SER A 23 5.70 1.80 -0.29
CA SER A 23 5.67 2.49 -1.58
C SER A 23 7.00 2.37 -2.34
N LYS A 24 8.14 2.54 -1.65
CA LYS A 24 9.46 2.33 -2.25
C LYS A 24 9.70 0.87 -2.65
N ALA A 25 9.26 -0.08 -1.83
CA ALA A 25 9.38 -1.52 -2.14
C ALA A 25 8.52 -1.91 -3.35
N VAL A 26 7.27 -1.43 -3.42
CA VAL A 26 6.35 -1.62 -4.55
C VAL A 26 6.94 -1.05 -5.84
N ASN A 27 7.40 0.19 -5.82
CA ASN A 27 8.02 0.80 -7.00
C ASN A 27 9.25 0.01 -7.49
N LEU A 28 10.10 -0.46 -6.56
CA LEU A 28 11.28 -1.25 -6.92
C LEU A 28 10.92 -2.64 -7.46
N ALA A 29 9.99 -3.35 -6.84
CA ALA A 29 9.59 -4.69 -7.29
C ALA A 29 8.87 -4.63 -8.64
N THR A 30 7.90 -3.70 -8.79
CA THR A 30 7.14 -3.54 -10.04
C THR A 30 8.03 -3.09 -11.20
N SER A 31 8.99 -2.19 -10.97
CA SER A 31 9.96 -1.79 -12.02
C SER A 31 10.89 -2.92 -12.47
N LYS A 32 11.02 -3.98 -11.65
CA LYS A 32 11.76 -5.20 -11.98
C LYS A 32 10.87 -6.33 -12.51
N GLY A 33 9.57 -6.10 -12.65
CA GLY A 33 8.60 -7.13 -13.06
C GLY A 33 8.41 -8.25 -12.02
N ILE A 34 8.72 -7.99 -10.75
CA ILE A 34 8.53 -8.96 -9.65
C ILE A 34 7.12 -8.76 -9.10
N PHE A 35 6.36 -9.84 -8.94
CA PHE A 35 5.05 -9.79 -8.30
C PHE A 35 5.20 -9.26 -6.86
N ILE A 36 4.41 -8.26 -6.47
CA ILE A 36 4.43 -7.72 -5.12
C ILE A 36 3.02 -7.50 -4.60
N GLN A 37 2.85 -7.77 -3.30
CA GLN A 37 1.68 -7.34 -2.54
C GLN A 37 2.11 -6.56 -1.29
N ALA A 38 1.30 -5.57 -0.91
CA ALA A 38 1.48 -4.80 0.31
C ALA A 38 0.24 -4.87 1.20
N SER A 39 0.48 -5.07 2.50
CA SER A 39 -0.55 -5.03 3.53
C SER A 39 -0.71 -3.60 4.03
N LEU A 40 -1.75 -2.91 3.58
CA LEU A 40 -1.99 -1.52 3.92
C LEU A 40 -2.59 -1.38 5.32
N GLU A 41 -2.06 -0.43 6.09
CA GLU A 41 -2.56 -0.02 7.39
C GLU A 41 -3.10 1.41 7.31
N ARG A 42 -4.43 1.55 7.23
CA ARG A 42 -5.13 2.84 7.22
C ARG A 42 -5.99 3.01 8.45
N MET A 43 -6.44 4.23 8.70
CA MET A 43 -7.25 4.52 9.89
C MET A 43 -8.64 3.85 9.81
N MET A 44 -8.77 2.69 10.44
CA MET A 44 -10.04 1.97 10.54
C MET A 44 -10.83 2.42 11.76
N LYS A 45 -12.07 2.89 11.54
CA LYS A 45 -13.05 3.15 12.62
C LYS A 45 -14.09 2.03 12.68
N CYS A 46 -14.86 1.85 11.61
CA CYS A 46 -15.93 0.85 11.60
C CYS A 46 -15.44 -0.58 11.29
N GLY A 47 -14.40 -0.75 10.47
CA GLY A 47 -13.90 -2.06 10.04
C GLY A 47 -14.86 -2.88 9.15
N VAL A 48 -16.00 -2.33 8.74
CA VAL A 48 -17.06 -3.06 8.00
C VAL A 48 -17.52 -2.32 6.73
N GLY A 49 -16.72 -1.38 6.22
CA GLY A 49 -16.95 -0.75 4.92
C GLY A 49 -18.04 0.34 4.88
N ILE A 50 -18.47 0.89 6.02
CA ILE A 50 -19.55 1.90 6.07
C ILE A 50 -19.07 3.35 6.28
N CYS A 51 -17.93 3.57 6.93
CA CYS A 51 -17.53 4.91 7.40
C CYS A 51 -16.50 5.63 6.52
N GLY A 52 -15.85 4.93 5.58
CA GLY A 52 -14.85 5.51 4.68
C GLY A 52 -13.53 5.97 5.32
N SER A 53 -13.32 5.79 6.63
CA SER A 53 -12.11 6.31 7.30
C SER A 53 -10.82 5.65 6.82
N CYS A 54 -10.91 4.40 6.35
CA CYS A 54 -9.79 3.65 5.81
C CYS A 54 -9.72 3.72 4.28
N CYS A 55 -10.31 4.74 3.65
CA CYS A 55 -10.24 4.87 2.20
C CYS A 55 -8.81 5.16 1.74
N VAL A 56 -8.50 4.68 0.54
CA VAL A 56 -7.31 5.03 -0.23
C VAL A 56 -7.81 5.19 -1.67
N ASN A 57 -7.99 6.43 -2.14
CA ASN A 57 -8.84 6.71 -3.29
C ASN A 57 -10.26 6.11 -3.08
N GLU A 58 -10.83 5.45 -4.09
CA GLU A 58 -12.14 4.77 -4.02
C GLU A 58 -12.16 3.47 -3.19
N ASP A 59 -11.00 2.87 -2.93
CA ASP A 59 -10.91 1.58 -2.24
C ASP A 59 -11.01 1.76 -0.71
N LEU A 60 -11.79 0.91 -0.06
CA LEU A 60 -11.88 0.81 1.39
C LEU A 60 -10.98 -0.32 1.90
N VAL A 61 -9.88 -0.01 2.57
CA VAL A 61 -8.92 -1.03 3.04
C VAL A 61 -9.55 -2.13 3.91
N CYS A 62 -10.58 -1.82 4.70
CA CYS A 62 -11.27 -2.83 5.53
C CYS A 62 -12.24 -3.76 4.77
N ARG A 63 -12.55 -3.47 3.50
CA ARG A 63 -13.53 -4.23 2.68
C ARG A 63 -12.91 -4.70 1.37
N ASP A 64 -12.27 -3.79 0.65
CA ASP A 64 -11.65 -4.01 -0.65
C ASP A 64 -10.17 -4.43 -0.50
N GLY A 65 -9.55 -4.08 0.63
CA GLY A 65 -8.21 -4.53 1.05
C GLY A 65 -8.23 -5.78 1.95
N THR A 66 -7.29 -6.00 2.88
CA THR A 66 -6.11 -5.19 3.34
C THR A 66 -4.86 -5.37 2.48
N ILE A 67 -4.84 -6.39 1.63
CA ILE A 67 -3.71 -6.73 0.77
C ILE A 67 -4.01 -6.25 -0.64
N PHE A 68 -3.13 -5.43 -1.19
CA PHE A 68 -3.24 -4.91 -2.55
C PHE A 68 -2.01 -5.29 -3.36
N ASP A 69 -2.18 -5.52 -4.66
CA ASP A 69 -1.06 -5.81 -5.55
C ASP A 69 -0.33 -4.54 -6.01
N GLY A 70 0.90 -4.72 -6.50
CA GLY A 70 1.75 -3.62 -6.91
C GLY A 70 1.23 -2.79 -8.08
N LEU A 71 0.45 -3.37 -9.00
CA LEU A 71 -0.10 -2.63 -10.14
C LEU A 71 -1.26 -1.74 -9.70
N GLN A 72 -2.15 -2.26 -8.84
CA GLN A 72 -3.21 -1.48 -8.22
C GLN A 72 -2.64 -0.30 -7.41
N LEU A 73 -1.60 -0.56 -6.62
CA LEU A 73 -0.98 0.48 -5.78
C LEU A 73 -0.19 1.53 -6.59
N GLN A 74 0.37 1.17 -7.75
CA GLN A 74 1.03 2.15 -8.63
C GLN A 74 0.06 3.14 -9.28
N GLY A 75 -1.19 2.72 -9.52
CA GLY A 75 -2.26 3.60 -10.00
C GLY A 75 -2.89 4.47 -8.91
N ASN A 76 -2.53 4.25 -7.65
CA ASN A 76 -3.14 4.91 -6.52
C ASN A 76 -2.38 6.19 -6.13
N ASN A 77 -3.07 7.33 -6.18
CA ASN A 77 -2.48 8.65 -5.94
C ASN A 77 -2.34 9.00 -4.45
N GLU A 78 -2.99 8.26 -3.54
CA GLU A 78 -2.85 8.46 -2.10
C GLU A 78 -1.77 7.57 -1.49
N PHE A 79 -1.53 6.38 -2.06
CA PHE A 79 -0.59 5.41 -1.49
C PHE A 79 0.85 5.94 -1.44
N GLY A 80 1.40 6.06 -0.23
CA GLY A 80 2.72 6.66 0.00
C GLY A 80 2.78 8.18 -0.17
N HIS A 81 1.64 8.85 -0.33
CA HIS A 81 1.56 10.31 -0.50
C HIS A 81 0.73 10.99 0.60
N THR A 82 -0.50 10.51 0.81
CA THR A 82 -1.45 11.10 1.76
C THR A 82 -2.23 10.04 2.52
N HIS A 83 -2.69 10.39 3.72
CA HIS A 83 -3.54 9.55 4.55
C HIS A 83 -4.53 10.36 5.38
N ARG A 84 -5.61 9.72 5.82
CA ARG A 84 -6.56 10.33 6.76
C ARG A 84 -6.12 10.11 8.20
N ASN A 85 -6.06 11.18 8.97
CA ASN A 85 -5.80 11.11 10.41
C ASN A 85 -7.05 10.62 11.19
N LYS A 86 -6.95 10.57 12.52
CA LYS A 86 -8.05 10.14 13.42
C LYS A 86 -9.33 10.99 13.26
N ALA A 87 -9.19 12.28 12.93
CA ALA A 87 -10.31 13.18 12.68
C ALA A 87 -10.89 13.04 11.26
N GLY A 88 -10.23 12.29 10.36
CA GLY A 88 -10.63 12.10 8.96
C GLY A 88 -10.07 13.17 8.00
N ILE A 89 -9.19 14.05 8.50
CA ILE A 89 -8.51 15.09 7.72
C ILE A 89 -7.40 14.43 6.90
N LEU A 90 -7.26 14.81 5.63
CA LEU A 90 -6.21 14.33 4.75
C LEU A 90 -4.89 15.04 5.08
N GLU A 91 -3.83 14.26 5.32
CA GLU A 91 -2.49 14.71 5.67
C GLU A 91 -1.46 14.04 4.74
N ASN A 92 -0.38 14.74 4.43
CA ASN A 92 0.75 14.13 3.75
C ASN A 92 1.53 13.24 4.72
N TYR A 93 2.23 12.24 4.20
CA TYR A 93 3.21 11.47 4.96
C TYR A 93 4.47 12.28 5.29
#